data_AF-A0A516GCD4-F1
#
_entry.id   AF-A0A516GCD4-F1
#
_cell.length_a   1.000
_cell.length_b   1.000
_cell.length_c   1.000
_cell.angle_alpha   90.00
_cell.angle_beta   90.00
_cell.angle_gamma   90.00
#
_symmetry.space_group_name_H-M   'P 1'
#
loop_
_entity.id
_entity.type
_entity.pdbx_description
1 polymer ?
#
loop_
_entity_poly.entity_id
_entity_poly.type
_entity_poly.pdbx_seq_one_letter_code
_entity_poly.pdbx_strand_id
1 'polypeptide(L)'
;MTDLSTALELAPVVERVHGDNHPELTRVRELTEQISQSAVATETTQLFRELRTITQDYAVPSDGCEAFTSVYDSLRAADASHAKA
;
A
#
# COMPACT_ATOMS: atom_id res chain seq x y z
N MET A 1 -6.43 9.02 -12.73
CA MET A 1 -7.23 8.63 -11.55
C MET A 1 -6.43 7.55 -10.86
N THR A 2 -5.83 7.88 -9.72
CA THR A 2 -5.01 6.96 -8.93
C THR A 2 -5.95 5.91 -8.33
N ASP A 3 -6.01 4.71 -8.92
CA ASP A 3 -6.95 3.69 -8.45
C ASP A 3 -6.35 2.89 -7.28
N LEU A 4 -6.77 3.26 -6.06
CA LEU A 4 -6.42 2.61 -4.80
C LEU A 4 -7.50 1.63 -4.32
N SER A 5 -8.57 1.44 -5.09
CA SER A 5 -9.77 0.71 -4.63
C SER A 5 -9.44 -0.71 -4.18
N THR A 6 -8.61 -1.43 -4.96
CA THR A 6 -8.15 -2.78 -4.62
C THR A 6 -7.32 -2.80 -3.34
N ALA A 7 -6.38 -1.87 -3.19
CA ALA A 7 -5.56 -1.78 -1.98
C ALA A 7 -6.41 -1.51 -0.74
N LEU A 8 -7.39 -0.59 -0.82
CA LEU A 8 -8.31 -0.28 0.27
C LEU A 8 -9.18 -1.47 0.67
N GLU A 9 -9.66 -2.24 -0.30
CA GLU A 9 -10.49 -3.42 -0.04
C GLU A 9 -9.69 -4.57 0.59
N LEU A 10 -8.50 -4.84 0.07
CA LEU A 10 -7.75 -6.06 0.39
C LEU A 10 -6.71 -5.89 1.51
N ALA A 11 -6.17 -4.69 1.75
CA ALA A 11 -5.20 -4.46 2.83
C ALA A 11 -5.67 -4.98 4.21
N PRO A 12 -6.90 -4.75 4.69
CA PRO A 12 -7.36 -5.32 5.97
C PRO A 12 -7.47 -6.84 5.96
N VAL A 13 -7.78 -7.43 4.80
CA VAL A 13 -7.86 -8.90 4.66
C VAL A 13 -6.46 -9.51 4.72
N VAL A 14 -5.51 -8.92 4.00
CA VAL A 14 -4.11 -9.36 3.97
C VAL A 14 -3.46 -9.19 5.33
N GLU A 15 -3.64 -8.05 6.00
CA GLU A 15 -3.20 -7.84 7.38
C GLU A 15 -3.77 -8.91 8.33
N ARG A 16 -5.09 -9.18 8.27
CA ARG A 16 -5.73 -10.16 9.14
C ARG A 16 -5.18 -11.58 8.97
N VAL A 17 -4.76 -11.96 7.77
CA VAL A 17 -4.31 -13.33 7.46
C VAL A 17 -2.80 -13.48 7.61
N HIS A 18 -2.02 -12.45 7.28
CA HIS A 18 -0.56 -12.51 7.22
C HIS A 18 0.15 -11.66 8.29
N GLY A 19 -0.57 -10.81 9.03
CA GLY A 19 0.01 -9.81 9.95
C GLY A 19 0.85 -10.39 11.09
N ASP A 20 0.57 -11.63 11.51
CA ASP A 20 1.39 -12.33 12.51
C ASP A 20 2.82 -12.59 12.00
N ASN A 21 2.98 -12.85 10.69
CA ASN A 21 4.28 -13.05 10.04
C ASN A 21 4.85 -11.74 9.46
N HIS A 22 3.97 -10.77 9.17
CA HIS A 22 4.28 -9.52 8.50
C HIS A 22 3.73 -8.33 9.31
N PRO A 23 4.40 -7.95 10.42
CA PRO A 23 3.94 -6.86 11.30
C PRO A 23 3.88 -5.49 10.59
N GLU A 24 4.59 -5.33 9.46
CA GLU A 24 4.50 -4.14 8.62
C GLU A 24 3.11 -3.93 8.00
N LEU A 25 2.30 -4.99 7.85
CA LEU A 25 1.00 -4.91 7.16
C LEU A 25 0.00 -4.03 7.87
N THR A 26 0.06 -3.93 9.20
CA THR A 26 -0.75 -2.94 9.95
C THR A 26 -0.44 -1.54 9.46
N ARG A 27 0.84 -1.21 9.29
CA ARG A 27 1.24 0.11 8.80
C ARG A 27 0.91 0.30 7.32
N VAL A 28 1.02 -0.73 6.50
CA VAL A 28 0.60 -0.68 5.08
C VAL A 28 -0.89 -0.35 4.96
N ARG A 29 -1.76 -0.99 5.76
CA ARG A 29 -3.20 -0.68 5.77
C ARG A 29 -3.45 0.78 6.17
N GLU A 30 -2.87 1.23 7.28
CA GLU A 30 -3.04 2.61 7.77
C GLU A 30 -2.57 3.65 6.75
N LEU A 31 -1.43 3.43 6.09
CA LEU A 31 -0.92 4.32 5.07
C LEU A 31 -1.81 4.33 3.83
N THR A 32 -2.36 3.19 3.44
CA THR A 32 -3.33 3.09 2.33
C THR A 32 -4.55 3.96 2.60
N GLU A 33 -5.11 3.88 3.80
CA GLU A 33 -6.24 4.72 4.25
C GLU A 33 -5.87 6.21 4.25
N GLN A 34 -4.72 6.59 4.83
CA GLN A 34 -4.25 7.98 4.85
C GLN A 34 -4.03 8.56 3.44
N ILE A 35 -3.44 7.78 2.54
CA ILE A 35 -3.23 8.20 1.14
C ILE A 35 -4.57 8.47 0.46
N SER A 36 -5.58 7.61 0.69
CA SER A 36 -6.92 7.78 0.09
C SER A 36 -7.66 9.03 0.57
N GLN A 37 -7.29 9.55 1.75
CA GLN A 37 -7.93 10.70 2.38
C GLN A 37 -7.13 12.00 2.20
N SER A 38 -5.85 11.92 1.88
CA SER A 38 -4.99 13.08 1.72
C SER A 38 -5.34 13.85 0.45
N ALA A 39 -5.58 15.16 0.60
CA ALA A 39 -5.79 16.09 -0.50
C ALA A 39 -4.54 16.94 -0.81
N VAL A 40 -3.46 16.76 -0.03
CA VAL A 40 -2.25 17.59 -0.09
C VAL A 40 -1.13 16.79 -0.75
N ALA A 41 -0.77 17.14 -1.98
CA ALA A 41 0.19 16.37 -2.77
C ALA A 41 1.54 16.14 -2.07
N THR A 42 2.05 17.12 -1.32
CA THR A 42 3.31 16.98 -0.58
C THR A 42 3.21 15.95 0.55
N GLU A 43 2.10 15.95 1.29
CA GLU A 43 1.78 14.95 2.33
C GLU A 43 1.64 13.57 1.72
N THR A 44 0.85 13.43 0.65
CA THR A 44 0.68 12.17 -0.09
C THR A 44 2.03 11.61 -0.56
N THR A 45 2.95 12.49 -0.99
CA THR A 45 4.32 12.09 -1.37
C THR A 45 5.10 11.56 -0.17
N GLN A 46 4.94 12.11 1.04
CA GLN A 46 5.60 11.58 2.24
C GLN A 46 5.05 10.20 2.60
N LEU A 47 3.73 10.03 2.54
CA LEU A 47 3.05 8.75 2.79
C LEU A 47 3.53 7.66 1.82
N PHE A 48 3.62 7.97 0.52
CA PHE A 48 4.17 7.02 -0.47
C PHE A 48 5.64 6.68 -0.22
N ARG A 49 6.47 7.64 0.22
CA ARG A 49 7.88 7.35 0.59
C ARG A 49 7.98 6.39 1.77
N GLU A 50 7.16 6.58 2.80
CA GLU A 50 7.10 5.67 3.94
C GLU A 50 6.66 4.28 3.48
N LEU A 51 5.62 4.22 2.65
CA LEU A 51 5.08 2.98 2.11
C LEU A 51 6.13 2.20 1.32
N ARG A 52 6.91 2.84 0.43
CA ARG A 52 8.05 2.21 -0.25
C ARG A 52 9.09 1.67 0.73
N THR A 53 9.38 2.41 1.79
CA THR A 53 10.40 2.03 2.78
C THR A 53 9.98 0.76 3.52
N ILE A 54 8.75 0.69 4.03
CA ILE A 54 8.29 -0.46 4.83
C ILE A 54 8.00 -1.70 3.97
N THR A 55 7.64 -1.50 2.70
CA THR A 55 7.34 -2.60 1.75
C THR A 55 8.55 -3.03 0.92
N GLN A 56 9.73 -2.42 1.13
CA GLN A 56 10.92 -2.63 0.31
C GLN A 56 10.62 -2.43 -1.20
N ASP A 57 10.07 -1.27 -1.53
CA ASP A 57 9.62 -0.91 -2.88
C ASP A 57 8.57 -1.89 -3.44
N TYR A 58 7.58 -2.23 -2.62
CA TYR A 58 6.50 -3.15 -2.97
C TYR A 58 7.01 -4.56 -3.32
N ALA A 59 8.02 -5.05 -2.61
CA ALA A 59 8.50 -6.42 -2.77
C ALA A 59 7.48 -7.39 -2.14
N VAL A 60 6.94 -8.28 -2.96
CA VAL A 60 6.03 -9.33 -2.47
C VAL A 60 6.88 -10.45 -1.85
N PRO A 61 6.62 -10.84 -0.59
CA PRO A 61 7.36 -11.91 0.06
C PRO A 61 7.03 -13.28 -0.57
N SER A 62 7.93 -14.25 -0.40
CA SER A 62 7.80 -15.58 -1.03
C SER A 62 6.60 -16.39 -0.56
N ASP A 63 6.06 -16.10 0.62
CA ASP A 63 4.85 -16.67 1.20
C ASP A 63 3.60 -15.78 1.01
N GLY A 64 3.71 -14.71 0.23
CA GLY A 64 2.59 -13.85 -0.15
C GLY A 64 1.59 -14.56 -1.05
N CYS A 65 0.30 -14.35 -0.78
CA CYS A 65 -0.79 -14.86 -1.64
C CYS A 65 -1.13 -13.87 -2.77
N GLU A 66 -2.03 -14.28 -3.68
CA GLU A 66 -2.50 -13.44 -4.80
C GLU A 66 -3.12 -12.11 -4.33
N ALA A 67 -3.82 -12.11 -3.19
CA ALA A 67 -4.38 -10.88 -2.62
C ALA A 67 -3.29 -9.92 -2.15
N PHE A 68 -2.18 -10.43 -1.60
CA PHE A 68 -1.02 -9.62 -1.20
C PHE A 68 -0.42 -8.92 -2.43
N THR A 69 -0.17 -9.68 -3.50
CA THR A 69 0.31 -9.14 -4.77
C THR A 69 -0.62 -8.06 -5.32
N SER A 70 -1.93 -8.31 -5.29
CA SER A 70 -2.94 -7.36 -5.78
C SER A 70 -2.94 -6.05 -5.01
N VAL A 71 -2.77 -6.09 -3.68
CA VAL A 71 -2.61 -4.89 -2.85
C VAL A 71 -1.36 -4.10 -3.30
N TYR A 72 -0.22 -4.78 -3.43
CA TYR A 72 1.05 -4.13 -3.73
C TYR A 72 1.10 -3.56 -5.15
N ASP A 73 0.50 -4.24 -6.13
CA ASP A 73 0.40 -3.74 -7.49
C ASP A 73 -0.53 -2.53 -7.60
N SER A 74 -1.66 -2.53 -6.88
CA SER A 74 -2.55 -1.36 -6.79
C SER A 74 -1.82 -0.17 -6.14
N LEU A 75 -1.10 -0.38 -5.03
CA LEU A 75 -0.34 0.68 -4.38
C LEU A 75 0.81 1.20 -5.25
N ARG A 76 1.51 0.33 -5.98
CA ARG A 76 2.57 0.70 -6.91
C ARG A 76 2.03 1.52 -8.08
N ALA A 77 0.89 1.13 -8.65
CA ALA A 77 0.25 1.86 -9.74
C ALA A 77 -0.22 3.25 -9.26
N ALA A 78 -0.75 3.32 -8.04
CA ALA A 78 -1.16 4.56 -7.41
C ALA A 78 0.02 5.51 -7.21
N ASP A 79 1.10 5.01 -6.63
CA ASP A 79 2.34 5.76 -6.39
C ASP A 79 2.98 6.27 -7.68
N ALA A 80 3.08 5.42 -8.70
CA ALA A 80 3.61 5.80 -10.01
C ALA A 80 2.76 6.86 -10.71
N SER A 81 1.44 6.89 -10.46
CA SER A 81 0.54 7.91 -10.98
C SER A 81 0.72 9.24 -10.25
N HIS A 82 0.91 9.19 -8.92
CA HIS A 82 1.17 10.37 -8.08
C HIS A 82 2.52 11.01 -8.40
N ALA A 83 3.57 10.22 -8.64
CA ALA A 83 4.90 10.72 -8.96
C ALA A 83 4.99 11.45 -10.32
N LYS A 84 3.98 11.31 -11.17
CA LYS A 84 3.87 11.98 -12.48
C LYS A 84 3.01 13.25 -12.45
N ALA A 85 2.33 13.52 -11.33
CA ALA A 85 1.44 14.66 -11.13
C ALA A 85 2.22 15.88 -10.61
#